data_AF-A0A0G1Y838-F1
#
_entry.id   AF-A0A0G1Y838-F1
#
_cell.length_a   1.000
_cell.length_b   1.000
_cell.length_c   1.000
_cell.angle_alpha   90.00
_cell.angle_beta   90.00
_cell.angle_gamma   90.00
#
_symmetry.space_group_name_H-M   'P 1'
#
loop_
_entity.id
_entity.type
_entity.pdbx_description
1 polymer ?
#
loop_
_entity_poly.entity_id
_entity_poly.type
_entity_poly.pdbx_seq_one_letter_code
_entity_poly.pdbx_strand_id
1 'polypeptide(L)'
;MPDGRTQRFKTVTGKLDEPQDTLTFLPPYDSVKEQASRFYPAVFAGIETAVEYDQLLLSYAQLNGRTIRVIDEAGKELATAADVEAAPKVFLAFIDKEKPKNNFTLPVSKEPKIGYQTFDTRVFNGKDGEKLRERHIGNKVKEIRYVSP
;
A
#
# COMPACT_ATOMS: atom_id res chain seq x y z
N MET A 1 -10.70 13.91 -7.42
CA MET A 1 -11.74 14.11 -8.46
C MET A 1 -13.09 14.32 -7.79
N PRO A 2 -14.14 14.79 -8.50
CA PRO A 2 -15.50 14.92 -7.93
C PRO A 2 -16.06 13.61 -7.35
N ASP A 3 -15.52 12.46 -7.75
CA ASP A 3 -15.83 11.12 -7.26
C ASP A 3 -15.00 10.68 -6.04
N GLY A 4 -14.17 11.57 -5.47
CA GLY A 4 -13.32 11.29 -4.30
C GLY A 4 -12.04 10.51 -4.60
N ARG A 5 -11.77 10.14 -5.86
CA ARG A 5 -10.57 9.36 -6.21
C ARG A 5 -9.33 10.22 -6.36
N THR A 6 -8.17 9.61 -6.06
CA THR A 6 -6.84 10.18 -6.34
C THR A 6 -6.37 9.74 -7.73
N GLN A 7 -5.43 10.46 -8.34
CA GLN A 7 -4.91 10.15 -9.67
C GLN A 7 -3.40 9.98 -9.64
N ARG A 8 -2.90 8.98 -10.38
CA ARG A 8 -1.47 8.81 -10.62
C ARG A 8 -1.07 9.52 -11.91
N PHE A 9 -0.07 10.41 -11.82
CA PHE A 9 0.57 10.98 -13.01
C PHE A 9 1.56 9.97 -13.60
N LYS A 10 1.41 9.61 -14.87
CA LYS A 10 2.39 8.78 -15.58
C LYS A 10 3.25 9.68 -16.46
N THR A 11 4.52 9.84 -16.10
CA THR A 11 5.49 10.64 -16.87
C THR A 11 5.65 10.17 -18.30
N VAL A 12 5.53 8.87 -18.56
CA VAL A 12 5.61 8.28 -19.91
C VAL A 12 4.45 8.68 -20.82
N THR A 13 3.26 8.93 -20.28
CA THR A 13 2.08 9.35 -21.06
C THR A 13 1.80 10.84 -20.96
N GLY A 14 2.42 11.54 -19.99
CA GLY A 14 2.18 12.95 -19.71
C GLY A 14 0.77 13.24 -19.18
N LYS A 15 0.04 12.22 -18.73
CA LYS A 15 -1.39 12.30 -18.39
C LYS A 15 -1.70 11.75 -16.99
N LEU A 16 -2.77 12.27 -16.41
CA LEU A 16 -3.44 11.77 -15.21
C LEU A 16 -4.49 10.73 -15.62
N ASP A 17 -4.05 9.52 -15.95
CA ASP A 17 -4.91 8.54 -16.62
C ASP A 17 -5.67 7.61 -15.65
N GLU A 18 -5.24 7.47 -14.39
CA GLU A 18 -5.69 6.33 -13.57
C GLU A 18 -6.31 6.73 -12.22
N PRO A 19 -7.65 6.62 -12.08
CA PRO A 19 -8.33 6.76 -10.80
C PRO A 19 -7.88 5.67 -9.83
N GLN A 20 -7.55 6.08 -8.61
CA GLN A 20 -7.18 5.22 -7.50
C GLN A 20 -8.28 5.27 -6.44
N ASP A 21 -8.77 4.10 -6.02
CA ASP A 21 -9.77 4.01 -4.97
C ASP A 21 -9.13 4.23 -3.60
N THR A 22 -7.89 3.79 -3.40
CA THR A 22 -7.10 4.15 -2.20
C THR A 22 -5.67 4.51 -2.57
N LEU A 23 -5.06 5.40 -1.78
CA LEU A 23 -3.65 5.77 -1.86
C LEU A 23 -3.11 5.94 -0.44
N THR A 24 -2.04 5.23 -0.12
CA THR A 24 -1.33 5.31 1.16
C THR A 24 0.18 5.29 0.93
N PHE A 25 0.96 5.62 1.95
CA PHE A 25 2.41 5.72 1.86
C PHE A 25 3.09 4.83 2.90
N LEU A 26 3.82 3.81 2.44
CA LEU A 26 4.59 2.91 3.29
C LEU A 26 5.89 3.56 3.74
N PRO A 27 6.21 3.47 5.04
CA PRO A 27 7.51 3.89 5.54
C PRO A 27 8.65 3.02 5.00
N PRO A 28 9.87 3.58 4.87
CA PRO A 28 11.06 2.82 4.50
C PRO A 28 11.45 1.84 5.62
N TYR A 29 12.22 0.81 5.26
CA TYR A 29 12.63 -0.25 6.18
C TYR A 29 13.24 0.27 7.50
N ASP A 30 14.16 1.24 7.41
CA ASP A 30 14.84 1.79 8.59
C ASP A 30 13.88 2.41 9.62
N SER A 31 12.72 2.88 9.19
CA SER A 31 11.71 3.46 10.07
C SER A 31 10.86 2.41 10.79
N VAL A 32 10.81 1.17 10.29
CA VAL A 32 9.95 0.11 10.86
C VAL A 32 10.71 -1.09 11.37
N LYS A 33 11.99 -1.28 11.00
CA LYS A 33 12.73 -2.53 11.23
C LYS A 33 12.71 -3.03 12.67
N GLU A 34 12.93 -2.16 13.65
CA GLU A 34 12.95 -2.55 15.07
C GLU A 34 11.58 -3.01 15.54
N GLN A 35 10.55 -2.21 15.23
CA GLN A 35 9.18 -2.50 15.62
C GLN A 35 8.64 -3.75 14.89
N ALA A 36 8.86 -3.84 13.58
CA ALA A 36 8.41 -4.95 12.75
C ALA A 36 9.08 -6.26 13.17
N SER A 37 10.39 -6.26 13.43
CA SER A 37 11.10 -7.45 13.92
C SER A 37 10.63 -7.89 15.30
N ARG A 38 10.25 -6.93 16.16
CA ARG A 38 9.70 -7.23 17.49
C ARG A 38 8.31 -7.86 17.42
N PHE A 39 7.40 -7.31 16.60
CA PHE A 39 6.01 -7.78 16.53
C PHE A 39 5.83 -8.99 15.61
N TYR A 40 6.65 -9.12 14.58
CA TYR A 40 6.56 -10.16 13.56
C TYR A 40 7.91 -10.85 13.35
N PRO A 41 8.53 -11.42 14.41
CA PRO A 41 9.87 -11.98 14.33
C PRO A 41 9.97 -13.12 13.31
N ALA A 42 8.92 -13.93 13.14
CA ALA A 42 8.90 -15.01 12.15
C ALA A 42 8.91 -14.54 10.69
N VAL A 43 8.44 -13.32 10.43
CA VAL A 43 8.38 -12.73 9.08
C VAL A 43 9.66 -11.96 8.77
N PHE A 44 10.16 -11.20 9.75
CA PHE A 44 11.31 -10.32 9.58
C PHE A 44 12.65 -10.96 9.97
N ALA A 45 12.64 -12.22 10.41
CA ALA A 45 13.86 -12.99 10.61
C ALA A 45 14.68 -13.06 9.32
N GLY A 46 15.90 -12.53 9.35
CA GLY A 46 16.81 -12.51 8.20
C GLY A 46 16.55 -11.40 7.19
N ILE A 47 15.66 -10.44 7.49
CA ILE A 47 15.56 -9.20 6.72
C ILE A 47 16.54 -8.20 7.34
N GLU A 48 17.63 -7.90 6.65
CA GLU A 48 18.70 -7.01 7.17
C GLU A 48 18.80 -5.72 6.36
N THR A 49 18.32 -5.75 5.12
CA THR A 49 18.47 -4.66 4.17
C THR A 49 17.12 -4.13 3.67
N ALA A 50 17.12 -2.88 3.20
CA ALA A 50 15.95 -2.30 2.54
C ALA A 50 15.55 -3.07 1.26
N VAL A 51 16.49 -3.74 0.60
CA VAL A 51 16.21 -4.53 -0.62
C VAL A 51 15.41 -5.78 -0.29
N GLU A 52 15.79 -6.51 0.76
CA GLU A 52 15.06 -7.70 1.22
C GLU A 52 13.67 -7.33 1.72
N TYR A 53 13.55 -6.20 2.41
CA TYR A 53 12.26 -5.65 2.80
C TYR A 53 11.39 -5.35 1.57
N ASP A 54 11.90 -4.63 0.58
CA ASP A 54 11.15 -4.32 -0.65
C ASP A 54 10.71 -5.61 -1.37
N GLN A 55 11.58 -6.64 -1.43
CA GLN A 55 11.25 -7.95 -1.99
C GLN A 55 10.15 -8.68 -1.21
N LEU A 56 10.22 -8.65 0.13
CA LEU A 56 9.17 -9.20 0.99
C LEU A 56 7.83 -8.57 0.65
N LEU A 57 7.75 -7.24 0.63
CA LEU A 57 6.50 -6.53 0.34
C LEU A 57 5.94 -6.87 -1.06
N LEU A 58 6.81 -6.85 -2.07
CA LEU A 58 6.42 -7.17 -3.46
C LEU A 58 5.89 -8.59 -3.60
N SER A 59 6.42 -9.55 -2.84
CA SER A 59 5.93 -10.93 -2.86
C SER A 59 4.45 -11.05 -2.48
N TYR A 60 3.90 -10.14 -1.66
CA TYR A 60 2.48 -10.12 -1.31
C TYR A 60 1.59 -9.44 -2.34
N ALA A 61 2.17 -8.58 -3.18
CA ALA A 61 1.45 -7.95 -4.28
C ALA A 61 1.35 -8.88 -5.51
N GLN A 62 2.33 -9.77 -5.71
CA GLN A 62 2.51 -10.52 -6.96
C GLN A 62 2.15 -12.01 -6.90
N LEU A 63 2.23 -12.65 -5.73
CA LEU A 63 2.03 -14.10 -5.62
C LEU A 63 0.57 -14.47 -5.39
N ASN A 64 0.11 -15.50 -6.12
CA ASN A 64 -1.17 -16.17 -5.85
C ASN A 64 -1.20 -16.68 -4.40
N GLY A 65 -2.36 -16.56 -3.74
CA GLY A 65 -2.52 -16.91 -2.32
C GLY A 65 -2.12 -15.79 -1.35
N ARG A 66 -1.44 -14.73 -1.80
CA ARG A 66 -1.14 -13.54 -1.01
C ARG A 66 -1.98 -12.34 -1.43
N THR A 67 -2.15 -11.39 -0.52
CA THR A 67 -2.84 -10.13 -0.80
C THR A 67 -2.40 -9.05 0.18
N ILE A 68 -2.54 -7.81 -0.27
CA ILE A 68 -2.40 -6.61 0.57
C ILE A 68 -3.78 -5.97 0.73
N ARG A 69 -4.11 -5.48 1.92
CA ARG A 69 -5.36 -4.76 2.20
C ARG A 69 -5.07 -3.49 3.00
N VAL A 70 -5.76 -2.41 2.68
CA VAL A 70 -5.78 -1.21 3.53
C VAL A 70 -6.81 -1.44 4.62
N ILE A 71 -6.41 -1.27 5.88
CA ILE A 71 -7.29 -1.49 7.04
C ILE A 71 -7.16 -0.36 8.05
N ASP A 72 -8.18 -0.19 8.89
CA ASP A 72 -8.08 0.62 10.10
C ASP A 72 -7.48 -0.17 11.28
N GLU A 73 -7.42 0.45 12.45
CA GLU A 73 -6.92 -0.17 13.68
C GLU A 73 -7.79 -1.33 14.20
N ALA A 74 -9.06 -1.39 13.82
CA ALA A 74 -9.96 -2.49 14.15
C ALA A 74 -9.85 -3.66 13.15
N GLY A 75 -9.03 -3.52 12.10
CA GLY A 75 -8.88 -4.51 11.04
C GLY A 75 -9.98 -4.46 9.98
N LYS A 76 -10.83 -3.44 9.98
CA LYS A 76 -11.84 -3.23 8.95
C LYS A 76 -11.17 -2.75 7.68
N GLU A 77 -11.55 -3.34 6.54
CA GLU A 77 -11.04 -2.92 5.23
C GLU A 77 -11.53 -1.52 4.85
N LEU A 78 -10.59 -0.69 4.39
CA LEU A 78 -10.83 0.65 3.87
C LEU A 78 -10.73 0.58 2.34
N ALA A 79 -11.87 0.72 1.66
CA ALA A 79 -11.95 0.46 0.21
C ALA A 79 -11.93 1.73 -0.64
N THR A 80 -12.12 2.90 -0.02
CA THR A 80 -12.18 4.20 -0.69
C THR A 80 -11.27 5.23 -0.02
N ALA A 81 -10.94 6.30 -0.74
CA ALA A 81 -10.15 7.41 -0.22
C ALA A 81 -10.87 8.11 0.94
N ALA A 82 -12.21 8.17 0.90
CA ALA A 82 -13.00 8.71 2.00
C ALA A 82 -12.89 7.85 3.27
N ASP A 83 -12.86 6.52 3.14
CA ASP A 83 -12.64 5.61 4.28
C ASP A 83 -11.24 5.81 4.88
N VAL A 84 -10.22 5.95 4.02
CA VAL A 84 -8.83 6.21 4.42
C VAL A 84 -8.73 7.55 5.15
N GLU A 85 -9.36 8.59 4.63
CA GLU A 85 -9.32 9.93 5.22
C GLU A 85 -10.00 9.96 6.60
N ALA A 86 -11.18 9.34 6.71
CA ALA A 86 -11.95 9.26 7.94
C ALA A 86 -11.29 8.40 9.03
N ALA A 87 -10.41 7.46 8.66
CA ALA A 87 -9.74 6.59 9.61
C ALA A 87 -8.69 7.36 10.44
N PRO A 88 -8.71 7.22 11.79
CA PRO A 88 -7.68 7.82 12.66
C PRO A 88 -6.28 7.27 12.40
N LYS A 89 -6.20 5.96 12.14
CA LYS A 89 -4.96 5.23 11.80
C LYS A 89 -5.23 4.27 10.66
N VAL A 90 -4.24 4.13 9.80
CA VAL A 90 -4.31 3.29 8.61
C VAL A 90 -3.11 2.37 8.58
N PHE A 91 -3.37 1.11 8.23
CA PHE A 91 -2.35 0.08 8.10
C PHE A 91 -2.50 -0.63 6.75
N LEU A 92 -1.41 -1.24 6.31
CA LEU A 92 -1.46 -2.28 5.29
C LEU A 92 -1.34 -3.64 5.96
N ALA A 93 -2.33 -4.49 5.72
CA ALA A 93 -2.29 -5.89 6.09
C ALA A 93 -1.74 -6.72 4.93
N PHE A 94 -0.63 -7.41 5.20
CA PHE A 94 0.02 -8.36 4.32
C PHE A 94 -0.46 -9.76 4.71
N ILE A 95 -1.27 -10.36 3.86
CA ILE A 95 -1.99 -11.60 4.15
C ILE A 95 -1.49 -12.71 3.23
N ASP A 96 -1.00 -13.79 3.80
CA ASP A 96 -0.69 -15.06 3.17
C ASP A 96 -1.77 -16.07 3.57
N LYS A 97 -2.68 -16.38 2.62
CA LYS A 97 -3.84 -17.25 2.87
C LYS A 97 -3.43 -18.69 3.14
N GLU A 98 -2.27 -19.11 2.64
CA GLU A 98 -1.76 -20.47 2.79
C GLU A 98 -0.93 -20.63 4.06
N LYS A 99 -0.26 -19.55 4.49
CA LYS A 99 0.58 -19.53 5.69
C LYS A 99 0.23 -18.34 6.59
N PRO A 100 -0.86 -18.40 7.38
CA PRO A 100 -1.32 -17.28 8.20
C PRO A 100 -0.30 -16.75 9.22
N LYS A 101 0.66 -17.59 9.65
CA LYS A 101 1.79 -17.17 10.50
C LYS A 101 2.70 -16.11 9.85
N ASN A 102 2.62 -15.99 8.53
CA ASN A 102 3.34 -14.97 7.76
C ASN A 102 2.50 -13.69 7.62
N ASN A 103 1.33 -13.59 8.23
CA ASN A 103 0.55 -12.36 8.16
C ASN A 103 1.18 -11.30 9.06
N PHE A 104 1.24 -10.07 8.57
CA PHE A 104 1.70 -8.93 9.35
C PHE A 104 0.99 -7.65 8.90
N THR A 105 1.06 -6.62 9.74
CA THR A 105 0.56 -5.30 9.40
C THR A 105 1.67 -4.27 9.55
N LEU A 106 1.64 -3.25 8.70
CA LEU A 106 2.55 -2.11 8.80
C LEU A 106 1.74 -0.82 8.87
N PRO A 107 2.09 0.12 9.77
CA PRO A 107 1.48 1.43 9.78
C PRO A 107 1.87 2.18 8.51
N VAL A 108 0.93 2.91 7.93
CA VAL A 108 1.16 3.73 6.74
C VAL A 108 0.70 5.17 6.96
N SER A 109 1.22 6.08 6.15
CA SER A 109 0.76 7.47 6.15
C SER A 109 -0.35 7.69 5.14
N LYS A 110 -1.28 8.59 5.47
CA LYS A 110 -2.27 9.16 4.55
C LYS A 110 -1.65 10.23 3.65
N GLU A 111 -0.52 10.80 4.07
CA GLU A 111 0.17 11.90 3.40
C GLU A 111 1.51 11.43 2.80
N PRO A 112 1.92 12.01 1.66
CA PRO A 112 3.22 11.69 1.07
C PRO A 112 4.36 12.16 1.97
N LYS A 113 5.41 11.36 2.08
CA LYS A 113 6.67 11.70 2.76
C LYS A 113 7.85 11.26 1.92
N ILE A 114 8.91 12.07 1.88
CA ILE A 114 10.13 11.72 1.15
C ILE A 114 10.69 10.38 1.66
N GLY A 115 11.05 9.51 0.73
CA GLY A 115 11.57 8.16 1.00
C GLY A 115 10.52 7.08 1.21
N TYR A 116 9.24 7.44 1.40
CA TYR A 116 8.14 6.47 1.53
C TYR A 116 7.75 5.92 0.16
N GLN A 117 7.27 4.67 0.10
CA GLN A 117 6.71 4.09 -1.14
C GLN A 117 5.21 4.33 -1.21
N THR A 118 4.67 4.56 -2.40
CA THR A 118 3.22 4.61 -2.58
C THR A 118 2.64 3.19 -2.56
N PHE A 119 1.44 3.04 -2.02
CA PHE A 119 0.60 1.88 -2.26
C PHE A 119 -0.78 2.35 -2.68
N ASP A 120 -1.23 1.81 -3.81
CA ASP A 120 -2.47 2.19 -4.44
C ASP A 120 -3.30 0.97 -4.81
N THR A 121 -4.62 1.13 -4.74
CA THR A 121 -5.56 0.09 -5.16
C THR A 121 -6.61 0.65 -6.09
N ARG A 122 -7.01 -0.17 -7.06
CA ARG A 122 -8.07 0.14 -8.00
C ARG A 122 -9.01 -1.04 -8.19
N VAL A 123 -10.29 -0.78 -8.19
CA VAL A 123 -11.36 -1.70 -8.56
C VAL A 123 -11.82 -1.38 -9.98
N PHE A 124 -11.90 -2.40 -10.82
CA PHE A 124 -12.34 -2.27 -12.21
C PHE A 124 -13.15 -3.49 -12.61
N ASN A 125 -13.98 -3.34 -13.64
CA ASN A 125 -14.72 -4.47 -14.20
C ASN A 125 -13.81 -5.21 -15.18
N GLY A 126 -13.65 -6.51 -14.96
CA GLY A 126 -13.02 -7.45 -15.88
C GLY A 126 -13.87 -7.64 -17.15
N LYS A 127 -13.31 -8.37 -18.11
CA LYS A 127 -13.97 -8.63 -19.41
C LYS A 127 -15.33 -9.30 -19.27
N ASP A 128 -15.49 -10.12 -18.22
CA ASP A 128 -16.70 -10.91 -17.97
C ASP A 128 -17.65 -10.25 -16.95
N GLY A 129 -17.45 -8.95 -16.64
CA GLY A 129 -18.27 -8.21 -15.68
C GLY A 129 -17.91 -8.45 -14.20
N GLU A 130 -16.94 -9.33 -13.94
CA GLU A 130 -16.39 -9.54 -12.61
C GLU A 130 -15.68 -8.29 -12.07
N LYS A 131 -15.83 -7.98 -10.78
CA LYS A 131 -15.08 -6.90 -10.14
C LYS A 131 -13.68 -7.40 -9.78
N LEU A 132 -12.69 -6.89 -10.48
CA LEU A 132 -11.28 -7.14 -10.21
C LEU A 132 -10.71 -6.01 -9.35
N ARG A 133 -9.67 -6.33 -8.57
CA ARG A 133 -8.90 -5.35 -7.80
C ARG A 133 -7.41 -5.44 -8.12
N GLU A 134 -6.88 -4.36 -8.64
CA GLU A 134 -5.45 -4.11 -8.80
C GLU A 134 -4.88 -3.53 -7.50
N ARG A 135 -3.64 -3.92 -7.19
CA ARG A 135 -2.88 -3.46 -6.04
C ARG A 135 -1.45 -3.23 -6.50
N HIS A 136 -0.86 -2.11 -6.12
CA HIS A 136 0.45 -1.76 -6.62
C HIS A 136 1.26 -1.06 -5.53
N ILE A 137 2.48 -1.57 -5.30
CA ILE A 137 3.51 -0.89 -4.51
C ILE A 137 4.38 -0.13 -5.49
N GLY A 138 4.34 1.20 -5.41
CA GLY A 138 5.07 2.07 -6.30
C GLY A 138 6.46 2.45 -5.83
N ASN A 139 7.01 3.44 -6.52
CA ASN A 139 8.34 3.96 -6.25
C ASN A 139 8.37 4.78 -4.97
N LYS A 140 9.59 4.96 -4.45
CA LYS A 140 9.86 5.91 -3.36
C LYS A 140 9.55 7.33 -3.82
N VAL A 141 8.86 8.09 -2.97
CA VAL A 141 8.62 9.52 -3.13
C VAL A 141 9.96 10.24 -3.04
N LYS A 142 10.36 10.88 -4.14
CA LYS A 142 11.62 11.64 -4.22
C LYS A 142 11.43 13.14 -4.06
N GLU A 143 10.25 13.64 -4.40
CA GLU A 143 9.92 15.06 -4.40
C GLU A 143 8.41 15.21 -4.16
N ILE A 144 8.02 16.25 -3.41
CA ILE A 144 6.63 16.64 -3.19
C ILE A 144 6.48 18.09 -3.63
N ARG A 145 5.58 18.33 -4.59
CA ARG A 145 5.25 19.67 -5.06
C ARG A 145 3.81 19.97 -4.71
N TYR A 146 3.62 21.04 -3.94
CA TYR A 146 2.29 21.57 -3.68
C TYR A 146 1.95 22.55 -4.80
N VAL A 147 0.87 22.29 -5.51
CA VAL A 147 0.32 23.25 -6.46
C VAL A 147 -0.69 24.07 -5.68
N SER A 148 -0.41 25.36 -5.48
CA SER A 148 -1.41 26.28 -4.94
C SER A 148 -2.64 26.29 -5.86
N PRO A 149 -3.86 26.31 -5.30
CA PRO A 149 -5.09 26.37 -6.09
C PRO A 149 -5.20 27.66 -6.91
#